data_AF-A0A6J0CSN6-F1
#
_entry.id   AF-A0A6J0CSN6-F1
#
_cell.length_a   1.000
_cell.length_b   1.000
_cell.length_c   1.000
_cell.angle_alpha   90.00
_cell.angle_beta   90.00
_cell.angle_gamma   90.00
#
_symmetry.space_group_name_H-M   'P 1'
#
loop_
_entity.id
_entity.type
_entity.pdbx_description
1 polymer ?
#
loop_
_entity_poly.entity_id
_entity_poly.type
_entity_poly.pdbx_seq_one_letter_code
_entity_poly.pdbx_strand_id
1 'polypeptide(L)'
;LYDGLLPVLVITDADMIKNVLVKEFYSIFTNRHFFGPLGFMKKGITTSENEEWKRIRSLMTPVFSSGKLKEMFHIIQEYGDALVKTMNREVEKGKSVNMN
;
A
#
# COMPACT_ATOMS: atom_id res chain seq x y z
N LEU A 1 -15.01 -8.22 18.67
CA LEU A 1 -13.81 -9.06 18.81
C LEU A 1 -12.80 -8.32 19.69
N TYR A 2 -11.77 -8.98 20.19
CA TYR A 2 -10.69 -8.33 20.94
C TYR A 2 -9.35 -8.81 20.40
N ASP A 3 -8.39 -7.89 20.27
CA ASP A 3 -6.97 -8.17 20.08
C ASP A 3 -6.24 -7.84 21.38
N GLY A 4 -5.97 -8.87 22.19
CA GLY A 4 -5.55 -8.70 23.58
C GLY A 4 -6.58 -7.89 24.37
N LEU A 5 -6.18 -6.70 24.84
CA LEU A 5 -7.05 -5.78 25.56
C LEU A 5 -7.76 -4.77 24.66
N LEU A 6 -7.44 -4.74 23.36
CA LEU A 6 -7.98 -3.77 22.42
C LEU A 6 -9.30 -4.28 21.81
N PRO A 7 -10.43 -3.58 21.96
CA PRO A 7 -11.65 -3.94 21.25
C PRO A 7 -11.49 -3.72 19.75
N VAL A 8 -11.97 -4.69 18.97
CA VAL A 8 -11.96 -4.66 17.50
C VAL A 8 -13.38 -4.87 16.97
N LEU A 9 -13.83 -3.94 16.13
CA LEU A 9 -15.10 -3.99 15.43
C LEU A 9 -14.85 -4.37 13.96
N VAL A 10 -15.51 -5.44 13.51
CA VAL A 10 -15.53 -5.83 12.11
C VAL A 10 -16.81 -5.30 11.47
N ILE A 11 -16.66 -4.59 10.36
CA ILE A 11 -17.75 -3.99 9.61
C ILE A 11 -17.80 -4.66 8.24
N THR A 12 -18.97 -5.17 7.87
CA THR A 12 -19.24 -5.76 6.55
C THR A 12 -20.29 -5.00 5.75
N ASP A 13 -21.02 -4.07 6.39
CA ASP A 13 -22.00 -3.21 5.75
C ASP A 13 -21.32 -2.10 4.93
N ALA A 14 -21.72 -1.94 3.67
CA ALA A 14 -21.06 -1.04 2.72
C ALA A 14 -21.25 0.45 3.07
N ASP A 15 -22.42 0.82 3.59
CA ASP A 15 -22.69 2.21 3.99
C ASP A 15 -21.87 2.59 5.21
N MET A 16 -21.74 1.68 6.17
CA MET A 16 -20.88 1.88 7.33
C MET A 16 -19.40 1.91 6.95
N ILE A 17 -18.94 1.06 6.02
CA ILE A 17 -17.57 1.13 5.47
C ILE A 17 -17.32 2.50 4.81
N LYS A 18 -18.25 3.00 4.01
CA LYS A 18 -18.16 4.31 3.37
C LYS A 18 -18.14 5.44 4.41
N ASN A 19 -18.92 5.33 5.47
CA ASN A 19 -18.91 6.30 6.55
C ASN A 19 -17.52 6.37 7.21
N VAL A 20 -16.92 5.23 7.52
CA VAL A 20 -15.58 5.16 8.16
C VAL A 20 -14.46 5.60 7.23
N LEU A 21 -14.41 5.07 6.00
CA LEU A 21 -13.27 5.25 5.09
C LEU A 21 -13.33 6.53 4.25
N VAL A 22 -14.48 7.19 4.18
CA VAL A 22 -14.68 8.38 3.33
C VAL A 22 -15.26 9.55 4.12
N LYS A 23 -16.48 9.41 4.67
CA LYS A 23 -17.19 10.56 5.26
C LYS A 23 -16.51 11.08 6.52
N GLU A 24 -16.20 10.17 7.44
CA GLU A 24 -15.65 10.48 8.76
C GLU A 24 -14.15 10.18 8.86
N PHE A 25 -13.49 9.99 7.72
CA PHE A 25 -12.08 9.62 7.69
C PHE A 25 -11.20 10.70 8.34
N TYR A 26 -11.39 11.98 7.95
CA TYR A 26 -10.56 13.08 8.45
C TYR A 26 -10.97 13.60 9.84
N SER A 27 -12.17 13.25 10.31
CA SER A 27 -12.73 13.69 11.61
C SER A 27 -12.47 12.66 12.72
N ILE A 28 -12.64 11.37 12.44
CA ILE A 28 -12.65 10.30 13.46
C ILE A 28 -11.63 9.20 13.14
N PHE A 29 -11.53 8.77 11.88
CA PHE A 29 -10.82 7.54 11.50
C PHE A 29 -9.52 7.77 10.72
N THR A 30 -8.76 8.82 11.05
CA THR A 30 -7.60 9.25 10.24
C THR A 30 -6.43 8.28 10.31
N ASN A 31 -6.24 7.63 11.45
CA ASN A 31 -5.03 6.84 11.75
C ASN A 31 -5.28 5.34 11.59
N ARG A 32 -4.21 4.61 11.27
CA ARG A 32 -4.22 3.15 11.19
C ARG A 32 -3.83 2.53 12.53
N HIS A 33 -4.14 1.25 12.68
CA HIS A 33 -3.75 0.49 13.87
C HIS A 33 -2.22 0.45 14.03
N PHE A 34 -1.75 0.62 15.26
CA PHE A 34 -0.34 0.68 15.62
C PHE A 34 0.18 -0.71 16.03
N PHE A 35 1.14 -1.24 15.28
CA PHE A 35 1.68 -2.59 15.46
C PHE A 35 3.00 -2.64 16.28
N GLY A 36 3.15 -1.79 17.29
CA GLY A 36 4.32 -1.80 18.18
C GLY A 36 5.48 -0.89 17.70
N PRO A 37 6.68 -1.02 18.29
CA PRO A 37 7.75 -0.03 18.14
C PRO A 37 8.32 0.01 16.71
N LEU A 38 8.06 1.13 16.00
CA LEU A 38 8.50 1.34 14.62
C LEU A 38 9.82 2.12 14.49
N GLY A 39 10.35 2.70 15.57
CA GLY A 39 11.53 3.56 15.51
C GLY A 39 11.36 4.70 14.49
N PHE A 40 12.34 4.89 13.61
CA PHE A 40 12.29 5.93 12.57
C PHE A 40 11.15 5.71 11.56
N MET A 41 10.71 4.46 11.36
CA MET A 41 9.63 4.14 10.43
C MET A 41 8.29 4.73 10.85
N LYS A 42 8.13 5.16 12.12
CA LYS A 42 6.91 5.84 12.59
C LYS A 42 6.53 7.05 11.70
N LYS A 43 7.52 7.69 11.07
CA LYS A 43 7.32 8.83 10.16
C LYS A 43 7.01 8.43 8.70
N GLY A 44 6.77 7.15 8.42
CA GLY A 44 6.35 6.68 7.09
C GLY A 44 4.90 7.06 6.77
N ILE A 45 4.55 7.14 5.48
CA ILE A 45 3.18 7.47 5.04
C ILE A 45 2.12 6.46 5.49
N THR A 46 2.50 5.22 5.80
CA THR A 46 1.57 4.16 6.25
C THR A 46 1.38 4.12 7.75
N THR A 47 2.21 4.83 8.53
CA THR A 47 2.30 4.72 9.99
C THR A 47 2.25 6.06 10.72
N SER A 48 2.55 7.16 10.03
CA SER A 48 2.40 8.50 10.57
C SER A 48 0.92 8.78 10.83
N GLU A 49 0.67 9.74 11.72
CA GLU A 49 -0.67 10.04 12.21
C GLU A 49 -1.05 11.50 11.94
N ASN A 50 -2.35 11.74 11.81
CA ASN A 50 -2.96 13.07 11.80
C ASN A 50 -2.32 14.02 10.75
N GLU A 51 -1.95 15.23 11.16
CA GLU A 51 -1.38 16.26 10.27
C GLU A 51 -0.03 15.87 9.67
N GLU A 52 0.79 15.09 10.36
CA GLU A 52 2.06 14.60 9.80
C GLU A 52 1.79 13.67 8.62
N TRP A 53 0.82 12.76 8.77
CA TRP A 53 0.37 11.91 7.69
C TRP A 53 -0.22 12.71 6.53
N LYS A 54 -1.09 13.70 6.80
CA LYS A 54 -1.68 14.56 5.75
C LYS A 54 -0.60 15.28 4.96
N ARG A 55 0.41 15.82 5.65
CA ARG A 55 1.56 16.49 5.03
C ARG A 55 2.35 15.54 4.13
N ILE A 56 2.74 14.37 4.64
CA ILE A 56 3.52 13.39 3.87
C ILE A 56 2.71 12.91 2.66
N ARG A 57 1.42 12.61 2.85
CA ARG A 57 0.54 12.18 1.76
C ARG A 57 0.41 13.26 0.69
N SER A 58 0.24 14.52 1.07
CA SER A 58 0.19 15.64 0.12
C SER A 58 1.49 15.77 -0.67
N LEU A 59 2.64 15.54 -0.05
CA LEU A 59 3.95 15.59 -0.71
C LEU A 59 4.15 14.42 -1.69
N MET A 60 3.68 13.22 -1.34
CA MET A 60 3.88 12.01 -2.15
C MET A 60 2.86 11.84 -3.28
N THR A 61 1.64 12.35 -3.12
CA THR A 61 0.54 12.16 -4.09
C THR A 61 0.92 12.53 -5.53
N PRO A 62 1.64 13.64 -5.82
CA PRO A 62 2.00 14.01 -7.19
C PRO A 62 2.89 12.99 -7.91
N VAL A 63 3.71 12.23 -7.17
CA VAL A 63 4.64 11.23 -7.72
C VAL A 63 3.89 10.07 -8.38
N PHE A 64 2.66 9.80 -7.95
CA PHE A 64 1.82 8.73 -8.49
C PHE A 64 0.70 9.24 -9.41
N SER A 65 0.86 10.45 -9.96
CA SER A 65 -0.05 10.95 -10.99
C SER A 65 0.04 10.14 -12.28
N SER A 66 -1.02 10.12 -13.09
CA SER A 66 -1.03 9.41 -14.38
C SER A 66 0.11 9.85 -15.31
N GLY A 67 0.51 11.12 -15.28
CA GLY A 67 1.66 11.62 -16.04
C GLY A 67 2.98 10.98 -15.59
N LYS A 68 3.25 10.96 -14.28
CA LYS A 68 4.44 10.33 -13.71
C LYS A 68 4.46 8.82 -13.90
N LEU A 69 3.31 8.15 -13.77
CA LEU A 69 3.21 6.72 -14.07
C LEU A 69 3.49 6.42 -15.54
N LYS A 70 3.02 7.27 -16.46
CA LYS A 70 3.33 7.13 -17.90
C LYS A 70 4.82 7.35 -18.17
N GLU A 71 5.45 8.32 -17.51
CA GLU A 71 6.91 8.50 -17.57
C GLU A 71 7.65 7.24 -17.09
N MET A 72 7.21 6.58 -16.01
CA MET A 72 7.85 5.37 -15.48
C MET A 72 7.60 4.09 -16.30
N PHE A 73 6.60 4.10 -17.19
CA PHE A 73 6.12 2.91 -17.89
C PHE A 73 7.22 2.16 -18.65
N HIS A 74 8.13 2.89 -19.31
CA HIS A 74 9.23 2.27 -20.08
C HIS A 74 10.17 1.43 -19.20
N ILE A 75 10.49 1.92 -18.00
CA ILE A 75 11.33 1.20 -17.02
C ILE A 75 10.64 -0.09 -16.59
N ILE A 76 9.34 0.00 -16.28
CA ILE A 76 8.53 -1.16 -15.87
C ILE A 76 8.48 -2.20 -17.00
N GLN A 77 8.31 -1.75 -18.25
CA GLN A 77 8.28 -2.62 -19.42
C GLN A 77 9.63 -3.33 -19.63
N GLU A 78 10.75 -2.61 -19.50
CA GLU A 78 12.09 -3.19 -19.62
C GLU A 78 12.31 -4.34 -18.64
N TYR A 79 11.95 -4.13 -17.36
CA TYR A 79 12.06 -5.20 -16.36
C TYR A 79 11.05 -6.33 -16.61
N GLY A 80 9.88 -6.03 -17.16
CA GLY A 80 8.91 -7.03 -17.60
C GLY A 80 9.47 -7.93 -18.71
N ASP A 81 10.08 -7.34 -19.74
CA ASP A 81 10.70 -8.08 -20.83
C ASP A 81 11.87 -8.95 -20.35
N ALA A 82 12.68 -8.42 -19.42
CA ALA A 82 13.77 -9.17 -18.78
C ALA A 82 13.25 -10.38 -17.98
N LEU A 83 12.14 -10.22 -17.26
CA LEU A 83 11.48 -11.30 -16.55
C LEU A 83 11.00 -12.39 -17.51
N VAL A 84 10.27 -12.02 -18.58
CA VAL A 84 9.77 -12.95 -19.60
C VAL A 84 10.90 -13.73 -20.25
N LYS A 85 11.99 -13.05 -20.65
CA LYS A 85 13.18 -13.70 -21.22
C LYS A 85 13.79 -14.71 -20.27
N THR A 86 13.89 -14.37 -18.99
CA THR A 86 14.44 -15.26 -17.96
C THR A 86 13.56 -16.50 -17.78
N MET A 87 12.24 -16.31 -17.75
CA MET A 87 11.29 -17.42 -17.64
C MET A 87 11.36 -18.36 -18.84
N ASN A 88 11.35 -17.82 -20.06
CA ASN A 88 11.43 -18.63 -21.29
C ASN A 88 12.68 -19.51 -21.31
N ARG A 89 13.83 -18.95 -20.88
CA ARG A 89 15.08 -19.71 -20.78
C ARG A 89 15.01 -20.87 -19.78
N GLU A 90 14.30 -20.73 -18.66
CA GLU A 90 14.17 -21.83 -17.70
C GLU A 90 13.16 -22.89 -18.19
N VAL A 91 12.10 -22.47 -18.89
CA VAL A 91 11.17 -23.37 -19.57
C VAL A 91 11.87 -24.20 -20.64
N GLU A 92 12.72 -23.59 -21.47
CA GLU A 92 13.53 -24.29 -22.49
C GLU A 92 14.45 -25.36 -21.88
N LYS A 93 14.90 -25.17 -20.65
CA LYS A 93 15.71 -26.15 -19.90
C LYS A 93 14.88 -27.25 -19.24
N GLY A 94 13.55 -27.25 -19.43
CA GLY A 94 12.63 -28.17 -18.77
C GLY A 94 12.54 -27.99 -17.26
N LYS A 95 12.93 -26.82 -16.73
CA LYS A 95 12.91 -26.53 -15.29
C LYS A 95 11.59 -25.89 -14.90
N SER A 96 11.09 -26.22 -13.72
CA SER A 96 9.99 -25.49 -13.10
C SER A 96 10.46 -24.11 -12.64
N VAL A 97 9.61 -23.10 -12.84
CA VAL A 97 9.84 -21.74 -12.33
C VAL A 97 9.05 -21.57 -11.04
N ASN A 98 9.74 -21.19 -9.96
CA ASN A 98 9.09 -20.84 -8.71
C ASN A 98 8.70 -19.35 -8.73
N MET A 99 7.45 -19.07 -8.41
CA MET A 99 6.85 -17.73 -8.41
C MET A 99 6.54 -17.19 -7.01
N ASN A 100 6.94 -17.92 -5.97
CA ASN A 100 6.75 -17.58 -4.56
C ASN A 100 8.02 -16.98 -3.95
#